data_AF-B1ZYP1-F1
#
_entry.id   AF-B1ZYP1-F1
#
_cell.length_a   1.000
_cell.length_b   1.000
_cell.length_c   1.000
_cell.angle_alpha   90.00
_cell.angle_beta   90.00
_cell.angle_gamma   90.00
#
_symmetry.space_group_name_H-M   'P 1'
#
loop_
_entity.id
_entity.type
_entity.pdbx_description
1 polymer ?
#
loop_
_entity_poly.entity_id
_entity_poly.type
_entity_poly.pdbx_seq_one_letter_code
_entity_poly.pdbx_strand_id
1 'polypeptide(L)'
;MKTAKVLLLASGVANGLFFLFHLYMGWQLHHLQVAPGLRALLEMFNGGGALFILFLTYASLLRAEEILTSRLGTAVLVLGSGLYLLRAVAEFVVAPHARPAIYLTCLVTGGLYLGALLLRRSSQPRTA
;
A
#
# COMPACT_ATOMS: atom_id res chain seq x y z
N MET A 1 18.83 2.38 -11.48
CA MET A 1 17.86 1.25 -11.37
C MET A 1 17.96 0.44 -10.08
N LYS A 2 19.16 0.04 -9.59
CA LYS A 2 19.30 -0.77 -8.36
C LYS A 2 18.54 -0.19 -7.15
N THR A 3 18.66 1.11 -6.89
CA THR A 3 17.97 1.78 -5.77
C THR A 3 16.44 1.69 -5.87
N ALA A 4 15.86 1.93 -7.05
CA ALA A 4 14.41 1.84 -7.24
C ALA A 4 13.87 0.43 -6.98
N LYS A 5 14.65 -0.61 -7.35
CA LYS A 5 14.32 -2.01 -7.03
C LYS A 5 14.35 -2.26 -5.53
N VAL A 6 15.34 -1.74 -4.81
CA VAL A 6 15.40 -1.86 -3.34
C VAL A 6 14.21 -1.19 -2.67
N LEU A 7 13.82 0.02 -3.10
CA LEU A 7 12.64 0.71 -2.58
C LEU A 7 11.36 -0.11 -2.80
N LEU A 8 11.20 -0.68 -4.00
CA LEU A 8 10.06 -1.57 -4.30
C LEU A 8 10.05 -2.82 -3.43
N LEU A 9 11.18 -3.49 -3.25
CA LEU A 9 11.26 -4.68 -2.39
C LEU A 9 10.91 -4.33 -0.95
N ALA A 10 11.40 -3.20 -0.43
CA ALA A 10 11.04 -2.69 0.89
C ALA A 10 9.53 -2.40 1.00
N SER A 11 8.93 -1.77 -0.01
CA SER A 11 7.47 -1.62 -0.08
C SER A 11 6.75 -2.97 -0.10
N GLY A 12 7.28 -3.97 -0.81
CA GLY A 12 6.71 -5.31 -0.86
C GLY A 12 6.69 -5.98 0.52
N VAL A 13 7.78 -5.89 1.27
CA VAL A 13 7.84 -6.40 2.65
C VAL A 13 6.84 -5.67 3.54
N ALA A 14 6.78 -4.34 3.46
CA ALA A 14 5.82 -3.55 4.24
C ALA A 14 4.37 -3.93 3.93
N ASN A 15 4.01 -4.10 2.65
CA ASN A 15 2.69 -4.58 2.25
C ASN A 15 2.41 -6.00 2.79
N GLY A 16 3.40 -6.89 2.78
CA GLY A 16 3.24 -8.23 3.33
C GLY A 16 2.86 -8.19 4.81
N LEU A 17 3.50 -7.31 5.59
CA LEU A 17 3.15 -7.08 6.99
C LEU A 17 1.74 -6.48 7.14
N PHE A 18 1.37 -5.50 6.30
CA PHE A 18 0.02 -4.95 6.30
C PHE A 18 -1.05 -5.97 5.93
N PHE A 19 -0.76 -6.89 5.00
CA PHE A 19 -1.67 -7.97 4.65
C PHE A 19 -1.94 -8.88 5.87
N LEU A 20 -0.88 -9.29 6.57
CA LEU A 20 -1.02 -10.08 7.80
C LEU A 20 -1.81 -9.31 8.87
N PHE A 21 -1.56 -8.01 9.00
CA PHE A 21 -2.34 -7.14 9.89
C PHE A 21 -3.82 -7.11 9.50
N HIS A 22 -4.15 -7.05 8.20
CA HIS A 22 -5.53 -7.10 7.74
C HIS A 22 -6.21 -8.45 7.96
N LEU A 23 -5.47 -9.57 7.88
CA LEU A 23 -6.01 -10.87 8.27
C LEU A 23 -6.36 -10.90 9.76
N TYR A 24 -5.46 -10.39 10.61
CA TYR A 24 -5.72 -10.26 12.04
C TYR A 24 -6.92 -9.35 12.34
N MET A 25 -7.00 -8.19 11.68
CA MET A 25 -8.13 -7.27 11.81
C MET A 25 -9.44 -7.90 11.32
N GLY A 26 -9.41 -8.65 10.23
CA GLY A 26 -10.58 -9.38 9.74
C GLY A 26 -11.10 -10.40 10.76
N TRP A 27 -10.19 -11.15 11.39
CA TRP A 27 -10.54 -12.04 12.50
C TRP A 27 -11.14 -11.28 13.69
N GLN A 28 -10.58 -10.13 14.08
CA GLN A 28 -11.16 -9.31 15.15
C GLN A 28 -12.55 -8.76 14.80
N LEU A 29 -12.73 -8.24 13.58
CA LEU A 29 -14.01 -7.72 13.08
C LEU A 29 -15.11 -8.78 13.13
N HIS A 30 -14.77 -10.03 12.83
CA HIS A 30 -15.71 -11.13 12.90
C HIS A 30 -16.26 -11.37 14.32
N HIS A 31 -15.42 -11.17 15.33
CA HIS A 31 -15.78 -11.40 16.73
C HIS A 31 -16.31 -10.14 17.43
N LEU A 32 -16.33 -8.99 16.75
CA LEU A 32 -16.84 -7.74 17.30
C LEU A 32 -18.37 -7.77 17.40
N GLN A 33 -18.88 -7.41 18.58
CA GLN A 33 -20.30 -7.26 18.85
C GLN A 33 -20.77 -5.87 18.41
N VAL A 34 -20.94 -5.70 17.09
CA VAL A 34 -21.52 -4.50 16.47
C VAL A 34 -22.75 -4.87 15.64
N ALA A 35 -23.52 -3.87 15.22
CA ALA A 35 -24.69 -4.06 14.37
C ALA A 35 -24.32 -4.91 13.13
N PRO A 36 -25.11 -5.94 12.76
CA PRO A 36 -24.74 -6.88 11.69
C PRO A 36 -24.40 -6.23 10.35
N GLY A 37 -25.15 -5.20 9.95
CA GLY A 37 -24.89 -4.47 8.71
C GLY A 37 -23.56 -3.70 8.72
N LEU A 38 -23.20 -3.10 9.87
CA LEU A 38 -21.92 -2.41 10.02
C LEU A 38 -20.75 -3.42 10.01
N ARG A 39 -20.91 -4.56 10.69
CA ARG A 39 -19.89 -5.63 10.66
C ARG A 39 -19.62 -6.10 9.24
N ALA A 40 -20.66 -6.44 8.48
CA ALA A 40 -20.52 -6.90 7.11
C ALA A 40 -19.79 -5.86 6.23
N LEU A 41 -20.14 -4.58 6.38
CA LEU A 41 -19.48 -3.50 5.65
C LEU A 41 -17.98 -3.38 6.00
N LEU A 42 -17.63 -3.46 7.28
CA LEU A 42 -16.24 -3.42 7.74
C LEU A 42 -15.45 -4.65 7.27
N GLU A 43 -16.04 -5.85 7.30
CA GLU A 43 -15.44 -7.08 6.78
C GLU A 43 -15.20 -6.99 5.27
N MET A 44 -16.15 -6.46 4.50
CA MET A 44 -16.02 -6.26 3.05
C MET A 44 -14.89 -5.26 2.73
N PHE A 45 -14.84 -4.11 3.42
CA PHE A 45 -13.76 -3.15 3.23
C PHE A 45 -12.40 -3.71 3.62
N ASN A 46 -12.33 -4.45 4.73
CA ASN A 46 -11.10 -5.10 5.18
C ASN A 46 -10.63 -6.16 4.18
N GLY A 47 -11.54 -7.02 3.69
CA GLY A 47 -11.23 -8.05 2.70
C GLY A 47 -10.75 -7.47 1.37
N GLY A 48 -11.44 -6.44 0.86
CA GLY A 48 -11.03 -5.74 -0.36
C GLY A 48 -9.65 -5.08 -0.20
N GLY A 49 -9.42 -4.40 0.92
CA GLY A 49 -8.12 -3.82 1.26
C GLY A 49 -7.02 -4.88 1.34
N ALA A 50 -7.28 -6.01 2.00
CA ALA A 50 -6.34 -7.11 2.13
C ALA A 50 -5.92 -7.68 0.77
N LEU A 51 -6.87 -7.94 -0.13
CA LEU A 51 -6.58 -8.44 -1.48
C LEU A 51 -5.76 -7.44 -2.30
N PHE A 52 -6.07 -6.16 -2.19
CA PHE A 52 -5.30 -5.10 -2.87
C PHE A 52 -3.86 -5.03 -2.35
N ILE A 53 -3.66 -5.09 -1.03
CA ILE A 53 -2.34 -5.09 -0.40
C ILE A 53 -1.56 -6.37 -0.74
N LEU A 54 -2.24 -7.51 -0.82
CA LEU A 54 -1.63 -8.76 -1.28
C LEU A 54 -1.15 -8.65 -2.73
N PHE A 55 -1.95 -8.04 -3.61
CA PHE A 55 -1.53 -7.75 -4.99
C PHE A 55 -0.28 -6.87 -5.02
N LEU A 56 -0.25 -5.79 -4.24
CA LEU A 56 0.93 -4.90 -4.15
C LEU A 56 2.16 -5.63 -3.61
N THR A 57 1.98 -6.51 -2.62
CA THR A 57 3.03 -7.39 -2.08
C THR A 57 3.62 -8.27 -3.18
N TYR A 58 2.75 -9.03 -3.87
CA TYR A 58 3.14 -9.91 -4.97
C TYR A 58 3.88 -9.14 -6.06
N ALA A 59 3.28 -8.04 -6.54
CA ALA A 59 3.83 -7.26 -7.62
C ALA A 59 5.22 -6.70 -7.24
N SER A 60 5.37 -6.20 -6.02
CA SER A 60 6.62 -5.54 -5.60
C SER A 60 7.74 -6.53 -5.28
N LEU A 61 7.42 -7.71 -4.74
CA LEU A 61 8.42 -8.73 -4.41
C LEU A 61 8.82 -9.59 -5.60
N LEU A 62 7.84 -9.99 -6.42
CA LEU A 62 8.04 -11.00 -7.47
C LEU A 62 8.08 -10.42 -8.89
N ARG A 63 7.56 -9.20 -9.09
CA ARG A 63 7.48 -8.53 -10.40
C ARG A 63 8.13 -7.15 -10.41
N ALA A 64 9.09 -6.90 -9.51
CA ALA A 64 9.75 -5.60 -9.37
C ALA A 64 10.34 -5.06 -10.69
N GLU A 65 10.94 -5.93 -11.50
CA GLU A 65 11.54 -5.52 -12.78
C GLU A 65 10.51 -5.10 -13.82
N GLU A 66 9.39 -5.80 -13.87
CA GLU A 66 8.25 -5.47 -14.74
C GLU A 66 7.59 -4.15 -14.31
N ILE A 67 7.46 -3.90 -13.00
CA ILE A 67 6.95 -2.63 -12.46
C ILE A 67 7.83 -1.45 -12.90
N LEU A 68 9.15 -1.64 -12.90
CA LEU A 68 10.09 -0.55 -13.21
C LEU A 68 10.22 -0.26 -14.70
N THR A 69 9.82 -1.19 -15.57
CA THR A 69 10.00 -1.07 -17.03
C THR A 69 8.70 -0.79 -17.78
N SER A 70 7.53 -1.15 -17.23
CA SER A 70 6.24 -1.10 -17.97
C SER A 70 5.36 0.11 -17.61
N ARG A 71 4.43 0.46 -18.52
CA ARG A 71 3.37 1.47 -18.25
C ARG A 71 2.40 1.00 -17.16
N LEU A 72 2.04 -0.28 -17.17
CA LEU A 72 1.23 -0.89 -16.12
C LEU A 72 1.92 -0.76 -14.75
N GLY A 73 3.23 -0.98 -14.71
CA GLY A 73 4.06 -0.73 -13.54
C GLY A 73 4.00 0.71 -13.03
N THR A 74 3.85 1.70 -13.93
CA THR A 74 3.63 3.10 -13.52
C THR A 74 2.32 3.23 -12.76
N ALA A 75 1.25 2.61 -13.26
CA ALA A 75 -0.05 2.62 -12.60
C ALA A 75 0.05 1.97 -11.22
N VAL A 76 0.77 0.84 -11.08
CA VAL A 76 1.01 0.20 -9.78
C VAL A 76 1.74 1.13 -8.80
N LEU A 77 2.80 1.82 -9.25
CA LEU A 77 3.54 2.77 -8.42
C LEU A 77 2.68 3.97 -7.99
N VAL A 78 1.88 4.51 -8.91
CA VAL A 78 0.96 5.63 -8.65
C VAL A 78 -0.15 5.21 -7.70
N LEU A 79 -0.75 4.04 -7.91
CA LEU A 79 -1.79 3.50 -7.04
C LEU A 79 -1.24 3.21 -5.63
N GLY A 80 -0.08 2.57 -5.53
CA GLY A 80 0.58 2.28 -4.25
C GLY A 80 0.90 3.57 -3.48
N SER A 81 1.56 4.53 -4.12
CA SER A 81 1.87 5.82 -3.48
C SER A 81 0.60 6.59 -3.11
N GLY A 82 -0.35 6.71 -4.04
CA GLY A 82 -1.61 7.42 -3.83
C GLY A 82 -2.43 6.85 -2.69
N LEU A 83 -2.62 5.52 -2.64
CA LEU A 83 -3.41 4.87 -1.60
C LEU A 83 -2.78 5.07 -0.21
N TYR A 84 -1.47 4.85 -0.08
CA TYR A 84 -0.81 4.97 1.22
C TYR A 84 -0.68 6.42 1.70
N LEU A 85 -0.40 7.37 0.80
CA LEU A 85 -0.35 8.78 1.16
C LEU A 85 -1.74 9.32 1.50
N LEU A 86 -2.78 8.95 0.73
CA LEU A 86 -4.15 9.30 1.05
C LEU A 86 -4.57 8.70 2.40
N ARG A 87 -4.17 7.46 2.69
CA ARG A 87 -4.43 6.84 4.00
C ARG A 87 -3.73 7.59 5.12
N ALA A 88 -2.47 7.98 4.96
CA ALA A 88 -1.76 8.78 5.95
C ALA A 88 -2.45 10.14 6.19
N VAL A 89 -2.88 10.82 5.12
CA VAL A 89 -3.64 12.07 5.24
C VAL A 89 -4.98 11.85 5.94
N ALA A 90 -5.73 10.81 5.58
CA ALA A 90 -7.01 10.49 6.21
C ALA A 90 -6.83 10.18 7.71
N GLU A 91 -5.79 9.44 8.06
CA GLU A 91 -5.47 9.09 9.45
C GLU A 91 -5.12 10.34 10.27
N PHE A 92 -4.46 11.33 9.67
CA PHE A 92 -4.12 12.59 10.34
C PHE A 92 -5.29 13.57 10.44
N VAL A 93 -6.14 13.67 9.40
CA VAL A 93 -7.19 14.69 9.28
C VAL A 93 -8.54 14.21 9.81
N VAL A 94 -8.92 12.97 9.51
CA VAL A 94 -10.28 12.45 9.75
C VAL A 94 -10.38 11.73 11.09
N ALA A 95 -9.28 11.12 11.57
CA ALA A 95 -9.26 10.31 12.77
C ALA A 95 -8.27 10.88 13.81
N PRO A 96 -8.64 11.91 14.61
CA PRO A 96 -7.71 12.52 15.58
C PRO A 96 -7.23 11.57 16.68
N HIS A 97 -7.93 10.44 16.90
CA HIS A 97 -7.52 9.36 17.81
C HIS A 97 -6.81 8.20 17.11
N ALA A 98 -6.43 8.39 15.86
CA ALA A 98 -5.61 7.47 15.11
C ALA A 98 -4.34 7.09 15.85
N ARG A 99 -3.89 5.85 15.67
CA ARG A 99 -2.59 5.42 16.19
C ARG A 99 -1.49 6.05 15.34
N PRO A 100 -0.56 6.85 15.90
CA PRO A 100 0.52 7.48 15.14
C PRO A 100 1.36 6.48 14.33
N ALA A 101 1.44 5.23 14.81
CA ALA A 101 2.10 4.15 14.09
C ALA A 101 1.48 3.87 12.71
N ILE A 102 0.16 3.91 12.57
CA ILE A 102 -0.52 3.69 11.27
C ILE A 102 -0.19 4.83 10.31
N TYR A 103 -0.31 6.08 10.78
CA TYR A 103 0.08 7.26 10.02
C TYR A 103 1.52 7.14 9.49
N LEU A 104 2.48 6.88 10.37
CA LEU A 104 3.90 6.80 10.01
C LEU A 104 4.18 5.66 9.02
N THR A 105 3.63 4.48 9.27
CA THR A 105 3.84 3.33 8.39
C THR A 105 3.23 3.52 7.01
N CYS A 106 2.04 4.14 6.91
CA CYS A 106 1.45 4.51 5.64
C CYS A 106 2.28 5.59 4.93
N LEU A 107 2.73 6.63 5.64
CA LEU A 107 3.55 7.70 5.07
C LEU A 107 4.86 7.15 4.50
N VAL A 108 5.56 6.31 5.26
CA VAL A 108 6.81 5.66 4.83
C VAL A 108 6.55 4.79 3.59
N THR A 109 5.54 3.93 3.61
CA THR A 109 5.25 3.02 2.50
C THR A 109 4.85 3.77 1.23
N GLY A 110 4.04 4.83 1.36
CA GLY A 110 3.70 5.73 0.25
C GLY A 110 4.93 6.46 -0.30
N GLY A 111 5.82 6.91 0.59
CA GLY A 111 7.10 7.51 0.24
C GLY A 111 8.04 6.56 -0.50
N LEU A 112 8.09 5.27 -0.14
CA LEU A 112 8.88 4.26 -0.85
C LEU A 112 8.39 4.08 -2.30
N TYR A 113 7.07 3.96 -2.50
CA TYR A 113 6.49 3.88 -3.85
C TYR A 113 6.73 5.14 -4.67
N LEU A 114 6.54 6.31 -4.07
CA LEU A 114 6.78 7.59 -4.72
C LEU A 114 8.27 7.75 -5.09
N GLY A 115 9.18 7.40 -4.20
CA GLY A 115 10.61 7.40 -4.44
C GLY A 115 11.00 6.47 -5.61
N ALA A 116 10.44 5.26 -5.65
CA ALA A 116 10.65 4.33 -6.77
C ALA A 116 10.14 4.92 -8.10
N LEU A 117 8.98 5.58 -8.10
CA LEU A 117 8.41 6.25 -9.26
C LEU A 117 9.29 7.41 -9.77
N LEU A 118 9.76 8.26 -8.86
CA LEU A 118 10.61 9.40 -9.21
C LEU A 118 11.97 8.95 -9.76
N LEU A 119 12.60 7.96 -9.12
CA LEU A 119 13.86 7.40 -9.59
C LEU A 119 13.71 6.73 -10.97
N ARG A 120 12.61 6.02 -11.19
CA ARG A 120 12.30 5.46 -12.51
C ARG A 120 12.19 6.55 -13.56
N ARG A 121 11.42 7.62 -13.30
CA ARG A 121 11.25 8.75 -14.24
C ARG A 121 12.58 9.43 -14.57
N SER A 122 13.47 9.58 -13.60
CA SER A 122 14.81 10.14 -13.82
C SER A 122 15.70 9.26 -14.70
N SER A 123 15.43 7.95 -14.78
CA SER A 123 16.22 6.98 -15.54
C SER A 123 15.69 6.76 -16.97
N GLN A 124 14.48 7.22 -17.30
CA GLN A 124 13.95 7.10 -18.66
C GLN A 124 14.34 8.34 -19.48
N PRO A 125 15.06 8.19 -20.61
CA PRO A 125 15.31 9.32 -21.50
C PRO A 125 13.97 9.88 -21.97
N ARG A 126 13.80 11.21 -21.87
CA ARG A 126 12.64 11.90 -22.43
C ARG A 126 12.68 11.72 -23.95
N THR A 127 12.03 10.69 -24.47
CA THR A 127 11.70 10.64 -25.89
C THR A 127 10.67 11.74 -26.10
N ALA A 128 11.16 12.86 -26.64
CA ALA A 128 10.37 13.99 -27.12
C ALA A 128 9.47 13.56 -28.28
#